data_AF-A0A947CPX5-F1
#
_entry.id   AF-A0A947CPX5-F1
#
_cell.length_a   1.000
_cell.length_b   1.000
_cell.length_c   1.000
_cell.angle_alpha   90.00
_cell.angle_beta   90.00
_cell.angle_gamma   90.00
#
_symmetry.space_group_name_H-M   'P 1'
#
loop_
_entity.id
_entity.type
_entity.pdbx_description
1 polymer ?
#
loop_
_entity_poly.entity_id
_entity_poly.type
_entity_poly.pdbx_seq_one_letter_code
_entity_poly.pdbx_strand_id
1 'polypeptide(L)'
;MLARARVEENLPTFIDELTLARAKRGDLAAFGVVVARTVPAVHGFLCRMLLETGQLADVTELVHETFLTVHRGLPSYTLRTESDLSSAVLMIATRVALARCGAQRSGRPRSPSGALLATIDGRLRAALLLRHFYCLDDAQIGSAIGTGSKPVDGHLDRARSQMQGVSDVRAWLRGAALPYSSAGLADAVMETVAAGHHIRREGVARSSRFQQVIIASLVGLVLVLGVALGTADSELSITVAPAEARALPAPVVAPAREPVAAKSPARIEETTAPSFAPARRAASPKRRPPIDLVANARQAALAGDYGRRSRLCRAALEKRPDDVHARSICLVSACARNRASEARTHFRRLPASRRSQARQQCLTHGVELGPDIADLITKATRSALRNDYRETLRHCGRALSLDSKQHRARVLCAIAACSLGQEASAQRHLARLPADQRRQSRQVCASKRAR
;
A
#
# COMPACT_ATOMS: atom_id res chain seq x y z
N MET A 1 2.36 -1.71 34.98
CA MET A 1 1.87 -0.98 33.79
C MET A 1 2.84 -0.97 32.58
N LEU A 2 4.05 -1.54 32.64
CA LEU A 2 5.02 -1.54 31.52
C LEU A 2 5.02 -2.82 30.64
N ALA A 3 4.09 -3.75 30.84
CA ALA A 3 3.98 -4.96 30.02
C ALA A 3 3.09 -4.83 28.77
N ARG A 4 2.45 -3.67 28.54
CA ARG A 4 1.49 -3.47 27.44
C ARG A 4 2.11 -2.98 26.13
N ALA A 5 3.37 -2.53 26.14
CA ALA A 5 3.99 -1.84 25.00
C ALA A 5 4.81 -2.73 24.05
N ARG A 6 5.07 -4.01 24.36
CA ARG A 6 5.88 -4.90 23.49
C ARG A 6 5.08 -5.90 22.64
N VAL A 7 3.75 -5.88 22.71
CA VAL A 7 2.88 -6.78 21.91
C VAL A 7 2.47 -6.16 20.57
N GLU A 8 2.72 -4.87 20.34
CA GLU A 8 2.27 -4.18 19.12
C GLU A 8 3.13 -4.44 17.86
N GLU A 9 4.38 -4.91 17.99
CA GLU A 9 5.29 -5.05 16.84
C GLU A 9 5.04 -6.29 15.94
N ASN A 10 4.12 -7.18 16.30
CA ASN A 10 3.79 -8.37 15.50
C ASN A 10 2.28 -8.63 15.37
N LEU A 11 1.46 -7.58 15.42
CA LEU A 11 0.05 -7.74 15.08
C LEU A 11 -0.05 -8.07 13.58
N PRO A 12 -0.68 -9.19 13.19
CA PRO A 12 -0.84 -9.55 11.79
C PRO A 12 -1.49 -8.37 11.05
N THR A 13 -0.87 -7.95 9.95
CA THR A 13 -1.34 -6.89 9.03
C THR A 13 -2.76 -7.15 8.50
N PHE A 14 -3.26 -8.36 8.67
CA PHE A 14 -4.59 -8.80 8.28
C PHE A 14 -5.59 -8.65 9.44
N ILE A 15 -6.73 -8.01 9.18
CA ILE A 15 -7.89 -8.02 10.09
C ILE A 15 -8.50 -9.41 10.03
N ASP A 16 -8.47 -10.13 11.15
CA ASP A 16 -9.05 -11.47 11.26
C ASP A 16 -10.56 -11.46 10.95
N GLU A 17 -11.03 -12.49 10.27
CA GLU A 17 -12.44 -12.71 9.91
C GLU A 17 -13.34 -12.66 11.15
N LEU A 18 -12.87 -13.16 12.29
CA LEU A 18 -13.63 -13.13 13.55
C LEU A 18 -13.82 -11.68 14.06
N THR A 19 -12.78 -10.85 13.96
CA THR A 19 -12.85 -9.43 14.36
C THR A 19 -13.83 -8.68 13.46
N LEU A 20 -13.77 -8.93 12.16
CA LEU A 20 -14.70 -8.34 11.20
C LEU A 20 -16.14 -8.81 11.43
N ALA A 21 -16.36 -10.10 11.69
CA ALA A 21 -17.68 -10.66 11.98
C ALA A 21 -18.30 -10.11 13.28
N ARG A 22 -17.48 -9.79 14.29
CA ARG A 22 -17.93 -9.09 15.51
C ARG A 22 -18.29 -7.63 15.21
N ALA A 23 -17.43 -6.90 14.50
CA ALA A 23 -17.70 -5.52 14.11
C ALA A 23 -18.99 -5.40 13.28
N LYS A 24 -19.25 -6.34 12.37
CA LYS A 24 -20.51 -6.42 11.60
C LYS A 24 -21.77 -6.58 12.45
N ARG A 25 -21.64 -7.20 13.63
CA ARG A 25 -22.74 -7.38 14.60
C ARG A 25 -22.93 -6.17 15.52
N GLY A 26 -22.19 -5.08 15.30
CA GLY A 26 -22.28 -3.85 16.11
C GLY A 26 -21.37 -3.83 17.33
N ASP A 27 -20.40 -4.75 17.44
CA ASP A 27 -19.39 -4.70 18.50
C ASP A 27 -18.41 -3.53 18.25
N LEU A 28 -18.61 -2.43 18.98
CA LEU A 28 -17.81 -1.22 18.86
C LEU A 28 -16.33 -1.43 19.20
N ALA A 29 -16.01 -2.34 20.13
CA ALA A 29 -14.63 -2.63 20.48
C ALA A 29 -13.92 -3.36 19.31
N ALA A 30 -14.61 -4.31 18.68
CA ALA A 30 -14.11 -4.96 17.47
C ALA A 30 -13.96 -3.98 16.31
N PHE A 31 -14.90 -3.04 16.15
CA PHE A 31 -14.78 -1.97 15.16
C PHE A 31 -13.59 -1.04 15.45
N GLY A 32 -13.33 -0.71 16.72
CA GLY A 32 -12.15 0.04 17.14
C GLY A 32 -10.83 -0.60 16.68
N VAL A 33 -10.73 -1.93 16.73
CA VAL A 33 -9.56 -2.67 16.19
C VAL A 33 -9.44 -2.52 14.67
N VAL A 34 -10.57 -2.56 13.94
CA VAL A 34 -10.58 -2.31 12.49
C VAL A 34 -10.07 -0.90 12.17
N VAL A 35 -10.58 0.11 12.88
CA VAL A 35 -10.19 1.52 12.71
C VAL A 35 -8.71 1.72 13.02
N ALA A 36 -8.25 1.32 14.21
CA ALA A 36 -6.85 1.50 14.63
C ALA A 36 -5.84 0.93 13.61
N ARG A 37 -6.15 -0.22 13.01
CA ARG A 37 -5.29 -0.86 12.00
C ARG A 37 -5.32 -0.18 10.63
N THR A 38 -6.44 0.43 10.26
CA THR A 38 -6.63 0.97 8.89
C THR A 38 -6.44 2.48 8.79
N VAL A 39 -6.57 3.22 9.89
CA VAL A 39 -6.40 4.68 9.96
C VAL A 39 -5.10 5.15 9.31
N PRO A 40 -3.91 4.60 9.59
CA PRO A 40 -2.67 5.08 8.98
C PRO A 40 -2.67 4.98 7.45
N ALA A 41 -3.24 3.90 6.90
CA ALA A 41 -3.34 3.69 5.46
C ALA A 41 -4.34 4.66 4.81
N VAL A 42 -5.49 4.89 5.44
CA VAL A 42 -6.52 5.84 4.98
C VAL A 42 -5.99 7.26 5.04
N HIS A 43 -5.37 7.65 6.16
CA HIS A 43 -4.77 8.97 6.35
C HIS A 43 -3.69 9.22 5.29
N GLY A 44 -2.72 8.31 5.14
CA GLY A 44 -1.68 8.46 4.12
C GLY A 44 -2.21 8.48 2.68
N PHE A 45 -3.29 7.75 2.39
CA PHE A 45 -3.97 7.79 1.10
C PHE A 45 -4.64 9.15 0.86
N LEU A 46 -5.43 9.65 1.81
CA LEU A 46 -6.11 10.93 1.73
C LEU A 46 -5.12 12.10 1.65
N CYS A 47 -4.01 12.08 2.42
CA CYS A 47 -2.95 13.07 2.30
C CYS A 47 -2.41 13.15 0.87
N ARG A 48 -2.09 12.02 0.24
CA ARG A 48 -1.58 12.02 -1.15
C ARG A 48 -2.61 12.54 -2.15
N MET A 49 -3.87 12.17 -1.97
CA MET A 49 -4.95 12.60 -2.87
C MET A 49 -5.28 14.09 -2.73
N LEU A 50 -5.18 14.63 -1.51
CA LEU A 50 -5.51 16.02 -1.20
C LEU A 50 -4.29 16.95 -1.24
N LEU A 51 -3.08 16.40 -1.37
CA LEU A 51 -1.86 17.17 -1.60
C LEU A 51 -2.00 18.01 -2.89
N GLU A 52 -2.52 17.39 -3.96
CA GLU A 52 -2.73 18.07 -5.24
C GLU A 52 -3.83 19.15 -5.18
N THR A 53 -4.77 19.04 -4.23
CA THR A 53 -5.87 20.01 -4.05
C THR A 53 -5.58 21.08 -3.00
N GLY A 54 -4.46 20.97 -2.26
CA GLY A 54 -4.09 21.89 -1.18
C GLY A 54 -5.01 21.82 0.04
N GLN A 55 -5.74 20.72 0.24
CA GLN A 55 -6.78 20.55 1.29
C GLN A 55 -6.30 19.66 2.44
N LEU A 56 -5.03 19.74 2.81
CA LEU A 56 -4.48 18.89 3.87
C LEU A 56 -5.17 19.12 5.23
N ALA A 57 -5.71 20.31 5.47
CA ALA A 57 -6.47 20.62 6.69
C ALA A 57 -7.73 19.75 6.84
N ASP A 58 -8.32 19.29 5.75
CA ASP A 58 -9.56 18.50 5.75
C ASP A 58 -9.29 17.00 5.96
N VAL A 59 -8.02 16.55 5.94
CA VAL A 59 -7.68 15.11 5.99
C VAL A 59 -8.25 14.45 7.24
N THR A 60 -8.09 15.06 8.41
CA THR A 60 -8.57 14.48 9.68
C THR A 60 -10.10 14.34 9.69
N GLU A 61 -10.83 15.34 9.19
CA GLU A 61 -12.29 15.31 9.05
C GLU A 61 -12.71 14.19 8.09
N LEU A 62 -12.05 14.07 6.94
CA LEU A 62 -12.36 13.06 5.92
C LEU A 62 -12.02 11.65 6.39
N VAL A 63 -10.98 11.46 7.20
CA VAL A 63 -10.70 10.18 7.86
C VAL A 63 -11.88 9.79 8.77
N HIS A 64 -12.36 10.71 9.61
CA HIS A 64 -13.51 10.45 10.48
C HIS A 64 -14.77 10.12 9.68
N GLU A 65 -15.10 10.93 8.67
CA GLU A 65 -16.27 10.72 7.81
C GLU A 65 -16.18 9.39 7.04
N THR A 66 -14.98 9.00 6.59
CA THR A 66 -14.72 7.70 5.99
C THR A 66 -15.10 6.58 6.94
N PHE A 67 -14.63 6.61 8.18
CA PHE A 67 -14.92 5.53 9.15
C PHE A 67 -16.37 5.53 9.63
N LEU A 68 -17.04 6.69 9.70
CA LEU A 68 -18.49 6.75 9.95
C LEU A 68 -19.26 6.07 8.81
N THR A 69 -18.85 6.29 7.56
CA THR A 69 -19.47 5.66 6.39
C THR A 69 -19.18 4.15 6.35
N VAL A 70 -17.96 3.74 6.69
CA VAL A 70 -17.60 2.31 6.84
C VAL A 70 -18.46 1.66 7.91
N HIS A 71 -18.59 2.26 9.10
CA HIS A 71 -19.40 1.73 10.19
C HIS A 71 -20.87 1.51 9.77
N ARG A 72 -21.48 2.51 9.12
CA ARG A 72 -22.86 2.42 8.61
C ARG A 72 -23.04 1.35 7.51
N GLY A 73 -22.03 1.16 6.67
CA GLY A 73 -22.06 0.17 5.58
C GLY A 73 -21.59 -1.23 5.98
N LEU A 74 -21.03 -1.41 7.17
CA LEU A 74 -20.41 -2.67 7.58
C LEU A 74 -21.38 -3.85 7.66
N PRO A 75 -22.63 -3.71 8.16
CA PRO A 75 -23.57 -4.83 8.23
C PRO A 75 -23.89 -5.45 6.87
N SER A 76 -24.00 -4.61 5.82
CA SER A 76 -24.29 -5.04 4.45
C SER A 76 -23.04 -5.46 3.66
N TYR A 77 -21.85 -5.24 4.21
CA TYR A 77 -20.59 -5.63 3.57
C TYR A 77 -20.50 -7.16 3.45
N THR A 78 -20.59 -7.67 2.22
CA THR A 78 -20.30 -9.07 1.93
C THR A 78 -18.81 -9.18 1.60
N LEU A 79 -18.12 -10.10 2.28
CA LEU A 79 -16.78 -10.53 1.89
C LEU A 79 -16.91 -11.23 0.53
N ARG A 80 -16.92 -10.46 -0.55
CA ARG A 80 -16.68 -11.01 -1.88
C ARG A 80 -15.28 -11.58 -1.85
N THR A 81 -15.13 -12.81 -2.32
CA THR A 81 -13.91 -13.63 -2.30
C THR A 81 -12.67 -13.02 -2.96
N GLU A 82 -12.72 -11.77 -3.43
CA GLU A 82 -11.64 -11.11 -4.16
C GLU A 82 -11.31 -9.68 -3.69
N SER A 83 -12.10 -9.05 -2.83
CA SER A 83 -11.81 -7.68 -2.36
C SER A 83 -11.61 -7.63 -0.85
N ASP A 84 -10.37 -7.42 -0.42
CA ASP A 84 -10.04 -7.21 0.99
C ASP A 84 -10.78 -5.98 1.54
N LEU A 85 -11.15 -6.01 2.83
CA LEU A 85 -11.78 -4.89 3.54
C LEU A 85 -11.02 -3.57 3.32
N SER A 86 -9.68 -3.62 3.28
CA SER A 86 -8.82 -2.47 3.01
C SER A 86 -9.15 -1.79 1.69
N SER A 87 -9.45 -2.57 0.63
CA SER A 87 -9.84 -2.01 -0.67
C SER A 87 -11.19 -1.31 -0.59
N ALA A 88 -12.14 -1.87 0.15
CA ALA A 88 -13.46 -1.27 0.35
C ALA A 88 -13.37 0.05 1.13
N VAL A 89 -12.56 0.10 2.19
CA VAL A 89 -12.32 1.32 2.98
C VAL A 89 -11.69 2.42 2.12
N LEU A 90 -10.67 2.09 1.31
CA LEU A 90 -10.05 3.07 0.41
C LEU A 90 -11.02 3.57 -0.67
N MET A 91 -11.89 2.72 -1.22
CA MET A 91 -12.95 3.16 -2.14
C MET A 91 -13.98 4.10 -1.48
N ILE A 92 -14.25 3.90 -0.19
CA ILE A 92 -15.11 4.83 0.58
C ILE A 92 -14.36 6.15 0.78
N ALA A 93 -13.08 6.11 1.18
CA ALA A 93 -12.24 7.30 1.36
C ALA A 93 -12.18 8.15 0.08
N THR A 94 -11.99 7.52 -1.09
CA THR A 94 -12.02 8.21 -2.39
C THR A 94 -13.37 8.90 -2.63
N ARG A 95 -14.49 8.22 -2.36
CA ARG A 95 -15.83 8.79 -2.58
C ARG A 95 -16.10 9.97 -1.65
N VAL A 96 -15.75 9.83 -0.38
CA VAL A 96 -15.88 10.90 0.64
C VAL A 96 -15.06 12.12 0.23
N ALA A 97 -13.80 11.93 -0.15
CA ALA A 97 -12.95 13.04 -0.61
C ALA A 97 -13.47 13.69 -1.90
N LEU A 98 -13.90 12.92 -2.90
CA LEU A 98 -14.45 13.46 -4.15
C LEU A 98 -15.76 14.21 -3.91
N ALA A 99 -16.63 13.73 -3.01
CA ALA A 99 -17.85 14.41 -2.63
C ALA A 99 -17.53 15.76 -1.95
N ARG A 100 -16.56 15.80 -1.03
CA ARG A 100 -16.08 17.03 -0.40
C ARG A 100 -15.51 18.01 -1.42
N CYS A 101 -14.66 17.54 -2.33
CA CYS A 101 -14.13 18.33 -3.44
C CYS A 101 -15.25 18.89 -4.34
N GLY A 102 -16.29 18.09 -4.62
CA GLY A 102 -17.46 18.52 -5.38
C GLY A 102 -18.25 19.62 -4.67
N ALA A 103 -18.57 19.42 -3.39
CA ALA A 103 -19.33 20.38 -2.59
C ALA A 103 -18.58 21.72 -2.42
N GLN A 104 -17.26 21.67 -2.24
CA GLN A 104 -16.44 22.89 -2.19
C GLN A 104 -16.37 23.60 -3.56
N ARG A 105 -16.39 22.86 -4.68
CA ARG A 105 -16.45 23.47 -6.03
C ARG A 105 -17.77 24.16 -6.32
N SER A 106 -18.88 23.70 -5.74
CA SER A 106 -20.18 24.38 -5.89
C SER A 106 -20.33 25.65 -5.03
N GLY A 107 -19.54 25.77 -3.95
CA GLY A 107 -19.62 26.91 -3.02
C GLY A 107 -18.47 27.93 -3.11
N ARG A 108 -17.33 27.59 -3.73
CA ARG A 108 -16.21 28.53 -3.92
C ARG A 108 -16.42 29.37 -5.19
N PRO A 109 -16.15 30.70 -5.14
CA PRO A 109 -15.91 31.45 -6.37
C PRO A 109 -14.81 30.72 -7.16
N ARG A 110 -15.02 30.54 -8.47
CA ARG A 110 -14.10 29.82 -9.36
C ARG A 110 -12.68 30.30 -9.08
N SER A 111 -11.74 29.35 -8.94
CA SER A 111 -10.31 29.66 -8.82
C SER A 111 -9.97 30.78 -9.80
N PRO A 112 -9.20 31.81 -9.39
CA PRO A 112 -8.83 32.89 -10.30
C PRO A 112 -8.34 32.25 -11.58
N SER A 113 -9.05 32.55 -12.68
CA SER A 113 -8.82 31.92 -13.98
C SER A 113 -7.33 32.03 -14.31
N GLY A 114 -6.77 31.06 -15.03
CA GLY A 114 -5.34 31.06 -15.38
C GLY A 114 -4.84 32.40 -15.97
N ALA A 115 -5.76 33.22 -16.50
CA ALA A 115 -5.57 34.61 -16.87
C ALA A 115 -5.06 35.52 -15.72
N LEU A 116 -5.60 35.42 -14.50
CA LEU A 116 -5.13 36.23 -13.36
C LEU A 116 -3.78 35.74 -12.84
N LEU A 117 -3.55 34.43 -12.79
CA LEU A 117 -2.22 33.92 -12.45
C LEU A 117 -1.18 34.31 -13.51
N ALA A 118 -1.61 34.51 -14.76
CA ALA A 118 -0.73 34.96 -15.84
C ALA A 118 -0.31 36.43 -15.71
N THR A 119 -1.09 37.29 -15.04
CA THR A 119 -0.70 38.69 -14.78
C THR A 119 0.31 38.86 -13.64
N ILE A 120 0.45 37.85 -12.78
CA ILE A 120 1.46 37.84 -11.71
C ILE A 120 2.84 37.58 -12.31
N ASP A 121 3.84 38.36 -11.86
CA ASP A 121 5.25 38.15 -12.21
C ASP A 121 5.66 36.67 -12.03
N GLY A 122 6.46 36.15 -12.96
CA GLY A 122 6.79 34.71 -13.02
C GLY A 122 7.36 34.15 -11.71
N ARG A 123 8.19 34.93 -10.99
CA ARG A 123 8.78 34.49 -9.71
C ARG A 123 7.79 34.55 -8.55
N LEU A 124 6.98 35.59 -8.50
CA LEU A 124 5.91 35.74 -7.49
C LEU A 124 4.86 34.63 -7.66
N ARG A 125 4.50 34.34 -8.91
CA ARG A 125 3.60 33.24 -9.28
C ARG A 125 4.19 31.90 -8.91
N ALA A 126 5.47 31.66 -9.19
CA ALA A 126 6.16 30.42 -8.82
C ALA A 126 6.18 30.23 -7.30
N ALA A 127 6.56 31.25 -6.52
CA ALA A 127 6.53 31.18 -5.06
C ALA A 127 5.13 30.85 -4.52
N LEU A 128 4.10 31.49 -5.07
CA LEU A 128 2.71 31.26 -4.68
C LEU A 128 2.22 29.85 -5.03
N LEU A 129 2.57 29.35 -6.23
CA LEU A 129 2.23 28.00 -6.65
C LEU A 129 2.96 26.94 -5.83
N LEU A 130 4.26 27.11 -5.59
CA LEU A 130 5.08 26.19 -4.79
C LEU A 130 4.61 26.12 -3.34
N ARG A 131 4.20 27.26 -2.76
CA ARG A 131 3.61 27.29 -1.42
C ARG A 131 2.24 26.60 -1.35
N HIS A 132 1.35 26.88 -2.31
CA HIS A 132 -0.06 26.45 -2.19
C HIS A 132 -0.37 25.09 -2.82
N PHE A 133 0.27 24.73 -3.92
CA PHE A 133 0.02 23.44 -4.61
C PHE A 133 1.03 22.36 -4.26
N TYR A 134 2.25 22.74 -3.85
CA TYR A 134 3.32 21.80 -3.56
C TYR A 134 3.71 21.75 -2.07
N CYS A 135 3.08 22.61 -1.24
CA CYS A 135 3.29 22.68 0.21
C CYS A 135 4.77 22.77 0.62
N LEU A 136 5.60 23.42 -0.20
CA LEU A 136 7.01 23.58 0.10
C LEU A 136 7.20 24.60 1.22
N ASP A 137 8.19 24.35 2.08
CA ASP A 137 8.64 25.32 3.08
C ASP A 137 9.42 26.48 2.42
N ASP A 138 9.72 27.53 3.18
CA ASP A 138 10.36 28.73 2.62
C ASP A 138 11.79 28.48 2.14
N ALA A 139 12.49 27.50 2.72
CA ALA A 139 13.83 27.13 2.27
C ALA A 139 13.77 26.38 0.92
N GLN A 140 12.82 25.46 0.78
CA GLN A 140 12.56 24.72 -0.44
C GLN A 140 12.05 25.62 -1.57
N ILE A 141 11.15 26.55 -1.27
CA ILE A 141 10.66 27.55 -2.24
C ILE A 141 11.82 28.43 -2.69
N GLY A 142 12.61 28.95 -1.75
CA GLY A 142 13.78 29.77 -2.05
C GLY A 142 14.73 29.02 -2.99
N SER A 143 15.12 27.80 -2.62
CA SER A 143 15.97 26.96 -3.45
C SER A 143 15.39 26.72 -4.85
N ALA A 144 14.07 26.55 -4.98
CA ALA A 144 13.41 26.28 -6.25
C ALA A 144 13.33 27.52 -7.17
N ILE A 145 13.14 28.72 -6.60
CA ILE A 145 13.05 29.98 -7.37
C ILE A 145 14.40 30.72 -7.47
N GLY A 146 15.47 30.14 -6.91
CA GLY A 146 16.82 30.72 -6.93
C GLY A 146 16.98 31.90 -5.97
N THR A 147 16.25 31.91 -4.85
CA THR A 147 16.36 32.93 -3.79
C THR A 147 16.68 32.28 -2.44
N GLY A 148 17.24 33.04 -1.50
CA GLY A 148 17.34 32.54 -0.12
C GLY A 148 15.96 32.38 0.52
N SER A 149 15.87 31.73 1.70
CA SER A 149 14.60 31.57 2.43
C SER A 149 13.97 32.89 2.88
N LYS A 150 14.78 33.85 3.37
CA LYS A 150 14.31 35.18 3.84
C LYS A 150 13.52 35.97 2.77
N PRO A 151 13.92 35.97 1.48
CA PRO A 151 13.14 36.58 0.40
C PRO A 151 11.75 36.01 0.13
N VAL A 152 11.45 34.78 0.55
CA VAL A 152 10.22 34.08 0.12
C VAL A 152 8.96 34.75 0.68
N ASP A 153 8.97 35.16 1.93
CA ASP A 153 7.84 35.88 2.54
C ASP A 153 7.53 37.17 1.76
N GLY A 154 8.56 37.95 1.40
CA GLY A 154 8.40 39.15 0.59
C GLY A 154 7.90 38.87 -0.84
N HIS A 155 8.16 37.67 -1.39
CA HIS A 155 7.56 37.25 -2.67
C HIS A 155 6.09 36.84 -2.50
N LEU A 156 5.75 36.11 -1.44
CA LEU A 156 4.37 35.72 -1.15
C LEU A 156 3.50 36.95 -0.86
N ASP A 157 4.00 37.92 -0.10
CA ASP A 157 3.27 39.14 0.22
C ASP A 157 3.06 40.03 -1.00
N ARG A 158 4.08 40.22 -1.85
CA ARG A 158 3.93 40.94 -3.12
C ARG A 158 2.97 40.24 -4.08
N ALA A 159 3.02 38.90 -4.16
CA ALA A 159 2.08 38.12 -4.95
C ALA A 159 0.64 38.32 -4.45
N ARG A 160 0.42 38.29 -3.13
CA ARG A 160 -0.88 38.57 -2.52
C ARG A 160 -1.35 39.99 -2.79
N SER A 161 -0.49 40.99 -2.65
CA SER A 161 -0.83 42.39 -2.95
C SER A 161 -1.22 42.61 -4.42
N GLN A 162 -0.53 41.96 -5.36
CA GLN A 162 -0.92 42.02 -6.79
C GLN A 162 -2.31 41.41 -7.04
N MET A 163 -2.72 40.45 -6.21
CA MET A 163 -4.05 39.85 -6.32
C MET A 163 -5.14 40.58 -5.51
N GLN A 164 -4.80 41.51 -4.63
CA GLN A 164 -5.77 42.21 -3.76
C GLN A 164 -6.75 43.12 -4.51
N GLY A 165 -6.46 43.47 -5.77
CA GLY A 165 -7.38 44.20 -6.65
C GLY A 165 -8.55 43.38 -7.20
N VAL A 166 -8.56 42.06 -6.96
CA VAL A 166 -9.60 41.15 -7.47
C VAL A 166 -10.44 40.64 -6.30
N SER A 167 -11.71 41.06 -6.27
CA SER A 167 -12.69 40.73 -5.21
C SER A 167 -12.80 39.23 -4.91
N ASP A 168 -12.64 38.37 -5.92
CA ASP A 168 -12.65 36.91 -5.78
C ASP A 168 -11.46 36.36 -4.99
N VAL A 169 -10.32 37.05 -4.98
CA VAL A 169 -9.10 36.56 -4.33
C VAL A 169 -9.12 36.76 -2.83
N ARG A 170 -9.80 37.78 -2.30
CA ARG A 170 -10.01 37.90 -0.84
C ARG A 170 -10.86 36.76 -0.27
N ALA A 171 -11.81 36.23 -1.04
CA ALA A 171 -12.59 35.06 -0.64
C ALA A 171 -11.74 33.79 -0.68
N TRP A 172 -10.89 33.66 -1.70
CA TRP A 172 -9.94 32.56 -1.83
C TRP A 172 -8.86 32.55 -0.72
N LEU A 173 -8.24 33.71 -0.43
CA LEU A 173 -7.21 33.85 0.61
C LEU A 173 -7.76 33.71 2.04
N ARG A 174 -8.98 34.21 2.32
CA ARG A 174 -9.61 34.05 3.65
C ARG A 174 -9.99 32.60 3.95
N GLY A 175 -10.30 31.80 2.93
CA GLY A 175 -10.48 30.35 3.09
C GLY A 175 -9.17 29.58 3.29
N ALA A 176 -8.01 30.24 3.23
CA ALA A 176 -6.68 29.64 3.40
C ALA A 176 -5.94 30.13 4.66
N ALA A 177 -6.52 31.06 5.43
CA ALA A 177 -5.93 31.57 6.67
C ALA A 177 -6.22 30.59 7.83
N LEU A 178 -5.21 29.81 8.23
CA LEU A 178 -5.25 28.96 9.42
C LEU A 178 -5.14 29.80 10.71
N PRO A 179 -5.98 29.57 11.73
CA PRO A 179 -5.55 29.72 13.12
C PRO A 179 -5.14 28.33 13.66
N TYR A 180 -3.98 28.22 14.30
CA TYR A 180 -3.79 27.60 15.63
C TYR A 180 -2.31 27.29 15.92
N SER A 181 -1.90 27.61 17.16
CA SER A 181 -0.66 27.13 17.79
C SER A 181 -0.93 25.80 18.51
N SER A 182 0.12 24.99 18.65
CA SER A 182 0.11 23.58 19.06
C SER A 182 -0.26 23.29 20.52
N ALA A 183 -0.57 24.30 21.35
CA ALA A 183 -0.83 24.11 22.78
C ALA A 183 -2.31 23.83 23.13
N GLY A 184 -3.27 24.09 22.24
CA GLY A 184 -4.71 23.99 22.57
C GLY A 184 -5.38 22.62 22.34
N LEU A 185 -4.71 21.66 21.71
CA LEU A 185 -5.36 20.44 21.20
C LEU A 185 -5.34 19.27 22.19
N ALA A 186 -4.36 19.22 23.09
CA ALA A 186 -4.26 18.15 24.08
C ALA A 186 -5.25 18.36 25.24
N ASP A 187 -5.46 19.61 25.66
CA ASP A 187 -6.36 19.96 26.76
C ASP A 187 -7.83 19.84 26.34
N ALA A 188 -8.19 20.30 25.13
CA ALA A 188 -9.57 20.28 24.65
C ALA A 188 -10.16 18.86 24.45
N VAL A 189 -9.32 17.87 24.08
CA VAL A 189 -9.79 16.49 23.83
C VAL A 189 -10.02 15.72 25.14
N MET A 190 -9.26 16.03 26.19
CA MET A 190 -9.45 15.40 27.50
C MET A 190 -10.54 16.09 28.34
N GLU A 191 -10.74 17.39 28.16
CA GLU A 191 -11.76 18.17 28.87
C GLU A 191 -13.19 17.83 28.40
N THR A 192 -13.36 17.38 27.15
CA THR A 192 -14.68 16.98 26.59
C THR A 192 -15.14 15.59 27.04
N VAL A 193 -14.27 14.79 27.67
CA VAL A 193 -14.62 13.48 28.27
C VAL A 193 -14.79 13.57 29.80
N ALA A 194 -14.22 14.59 30.44
CA ALA A 194 -14.36 14.84 31.88
C ALA A 194 -15.52 15.80 32.24
N ALA A 195 -16.02 16.62 31.32
CA ALA A 195 -17.12 17.56 31.54
C ALA A 195 -18.54 16.93 31.53
N GLY A 196 -18.65 15.68 32.00
CA GLY A 196 -19.90 14.96 32.27
C GLY A 196 -20.28 14.88 33.75
N HIS A 197 -19.52 15.51 34.66
CA HIS A 197 -19.87 15.60 36.07
C HIS A 197 -19.60 17.02 36.61
N HIS A 198 -20.66 17.61 37.18
CA HIS A 198 -20.70 18.82 38.01
C HIS A 198 -20.63 20.21 37.34
N ILE A 199 -21.82 20.79 37.13
CA ILE A 199 -22.07 22.23 37.27
C ILE A 199 -22.82 22.45 38.60
N ARG A 200 -22.23 23.17 39.57
CA ARG A 200 -22.99 24.07 40.45
C ARG A 200 -22.10 25.08 41.21
N ARG A 201 -22.53 26.34 41.08
CA ARG A 201 -22.36 27.53 41.95
C ARG A 201 -21.19 28.50 41.72
N GLU A 202 -21.52 29.50 40.88
CA GLU A 202 -21.66 30.94 41.20
C GLU A 202 -20.52 31.70 41.92
N GLY A 203 -20.08 32.80 41.29
CA GLY A 203 -20.22 34.11 41.95
C GLY A 203 -18.98 35.01 42.09
N VAL A 204 -18.97 36.08 41.27
CA VAL A 204 -18.60 37.47 41.62
C VAL A 204 -17.11 37.90 41.74
N ALA A 205 -16.74 38.71 40.75
CA ALA A 205 -16.02 40.00 40.75
C ALA A 205 -14.61 40.21 41.35
N ARG A 206 -13.76 40.74 40.44
CA ARG A 206 -12.69 41.76 40.57
C ARG A 206 -11.46 41.50 41.47
N SER A 207 -10.31 41.50 40.78
CA SER A 207 -9.05 42.19 41.17
C SER A 207 -8.25 41.64 42.36
N SER A 208 -7.29 40.74 42.07
CA SER A 208 -5.95 40.55 42.69
C SER A 208 -5.29 39.22 42.27
N ARG A 209 -6.01 38.36 41.53
CA ARG A 209 -5.62 36.96 41.25
C ARG A 209 -4.52 36.74 40.21
N PHE A 210 -4.09 37.76 39.46
CA PHE A 210 -2.96 37.57 38.54
C PHE A 210 -1.63 37.41 39.29
N GLN A 211 -1.49 37.99 40.49
CA GLN A 211 -0.29 37.83 41.33
C GLN A 211 -0.30 36.55 42.18
N GLN A 212 -1.46 36.07 42.65
CA GLN A 212 -1.52 34.83 43.42
C GLN A 212 -1.41 33.57 42.56
N VAL A 213 -1.80 33.60 41.27
CA VAL A 213 -1.61 32.46 40.36
C VAL A 213 -0.12 32.24 40.05
N ILE A 214 0.66 33.31 39.89
CA ILE A 214 2.11 33.16 39.71
C ILE A 214 2.76 32.57 40.97
N ILE A 215 2.37 33.03 42.16
CA ILE A 215 2.94 32.54 43.43
C ILE A 215 2.48 31.09 43.72
N ALA A 216 1.22 30.74 43.47
CA ALA A 216 0.72 29.37 43.66
C ALA A 216 1.29 28.38 42.63
N SER A 217 1.51 28.82 41.38
CA SER A 217 2.17 28.00 40.35
C SER A 217 3.66 27.79 40.66
N LEU A 218 4.34 28.78 41.23
CA LEU A 218 5.74 28.63 41.65
C LEU A 218 5.86 27.74 42.90
N VAL A 219 4.94 27.85 43.87
CA VAL A 219 4.90 26.96 45.04
C VAL A 219 4.52 25.53 44.64
N GLY A 220 3.60 25.35 43.67
CA GLY A 220 3.27 24.05 43.08
C GLY A 220 4.43 23.44 42.28
N LEU A 221 5.17 24.26 41.52
CA LEU A 221 6.35 23.82 40.77
C LEU A 221 7.50 23.44 41.70
N VAL A 222 7.71 24.15 42.80
CA VAL A 222 8.71 23.83 43.83
C VAL A 222 8.31 22.60 44.66
N LEU A 223 7.02 22.37 44.91
CA LEU A 223 6.54 21.11 45.53
C LEU A 223 6.64 19.91 44.57
N VAL A 224 6.41 20.09 43.27
CA VAL A 224 6.54 19.02 42.27
C VAL A 224 8.02 18.70 41.95
N LEU A 225 8.91 19.71 41.94
CA LEU A 225 10.36 19.50 41.76
C LEU A 225 11.05 19.06 43.05
N GLY A 226 10.55 19.47 44.23
CA GLY A 226 11.04 19.03 45.53
C GLY A 226 10.68 17.58 45.88
N VAL A 227 9.59 17.04 45.31
CA VAL A 227 9.25 15.60 45.41
C VAL A 227 10.03 14.76 44.37
N ALA A 228 10.57 15.39 43.32
CA ALA A 228 11.31 14.68 42.26
C ALA A 228 12.83 14.56 42.52
N LEU A 229 13.41 15.36 43.41
CA LEU A 229 14.86 15.37 43.67
C LEU A 229 15.18 15.62 45.15
N GLY A 230 15.34 14.54 45.92
CA GLY A 230 16.02 14.60 47.22
C GLY A 230 15.74 13.43 48.16
N THR A 231 16.56 12.39 48.14
CA THR A 231 17.41 11.95 49.28
C THR A 231 18.28 10.78 48.85
N ALA A 232 19.59 11.01 48.93
CA ALA A 232 20.63 9.99 48.94
C ALA A 232 20.81 9.49 50.38
N ASP A 233 21.26 8.23 50.55
CA ASP A 233 22.41 7.84 51.38
C ASP A 233 22.66 6.33 51.23
N SER A 234 23.84 5.91 50.75
CA SER A 234 25.00 5.41 51.53
C SER A 234 24.71 4.00 52.07
N GLU A 235 25.42 2.90 51.79
CA GLU A 235 26.87 2.67 51.70
C GLU A 235 27.15 1.22 51.21
N LEU A 236 28.44 0.93 51.02
CA LEU A 236 29.13 -0.38 50.97
C LEU A 236 29.49 -1.05 49.62
N SER A 237 30.81 -1.15 49.50
CA SER A 237 31.68 -1.82 48.54
C SER A 237 31.48 -3.35 48.47
N ILE A 238 31.96 -4.00 47.40
CA ILE A 238 32.95 -5.11 47.44
C ILE A 238 33.14 -5.74 46.03
N THR A 239 34.41 -5.71 45.61
CA THR A 239 35.23 -6.57 44.72
C THR A 239 34.70 -7.39 43.54
N VAL A 240 35.52 -7.28 42.49
CA VAL A 240 35.71 -8.12 41.29
C VAL A 240 36.04 -9.59 41.61
N ALA A 241 35.43 -10.55 40.88
CA ALA A 241 36.09 -11.75 40.34
C ALA A 241 35.20 -12.46 39.28
N PRO A 242 35.77 -13.11 38.24
CA PRO A 242 35.03 -13.75 37.14
C PRO A 242 35.07 -15.29 37.20
N ALA A 243 33.97 -15.95 36.87
CA ALA A 243 33.81 -17.36 36.44
C ALA A 243 32.29 -17.61 36.40
N GLU A 244 31.67 -18.39 35.52
CA GLU A 244 32.07 -19.69 35.00
C GLU A 244 31.07 -20.05 33.89
N ALA A 245 31.57 -20.57 32.76
CA ALA A 245 30.75 -21.09 31.68
C ALA A 245 30.08 -22.40 32.13
N ARG A 246 28.74 -22.42 32.24
CA ARG A 246 27.99 -23.66 32.44
C ARG A 246 27.65 -24.31 31.10
N ALA A 247 28.21 -25.50 30.94
CA ALA A 247 27.97 -26.44 29.86
C ALA A 247 26.50 -26.87 29.77
N LEU A 248 25.98 -26.92 28.54
CA LEU A 248 24.73 -27.58 28.18
C LEU A 248 24.91 -29.10 28.17
N PRO A 249 24.03 -29.90 28.79
CA PRO A 249 24.07 -31.35 28.65
C PRO A 249 23.53 -31.81 27.28
N ALA A 250 24.19 -32.83 26.75
CA ALA A 250 23.88 -33.50 25.49
C ALA A 250 22.50 -34.20 25.49
N PRO A 251 21.84 -34.33 24.33
CA PRO A 251 20.55 -35.02 24.23
C PRO A 251 20.70 -36.54 24.34
N VAL A 252 19.86 -37.12 25.20
CA VAL A 252 19.67 -38.57 25.41
C VAL A 252 19.12 -39.21 24.13
N VAL A 253 19.84 -40.22 23.65
CA VAL A 253 19.47 -41.10 22.54
C VAL A 253 18.38 -42.07 23.03
N ALA A 254 17.21 -42.06 22.39
CA ALA A 254 16.16 -43.07 22.57
C ALA A 254 16.39 -44.25 21.60
N PRO A 255 16.34 -45.51 22.05
CA PRO A 255 16.56 -46.67 21.19
C PRO A 255 15.33 -47.05 20.36
N ALA A 256 15.65 -47.69 19.22
CA ALA A 256 14.78 -48.15 18.15
C ALA A 256 13.69 -49.12 18.58
N ARG A 257 12.52 -49.04 17.93
CA ARG A 257 11.46 -50.06 17.96
C ARG A 257 11.61 -51.00 16.76
N GLU A 258 11.67 -52.30 17.05
CA GLU A 258 11.56 -53.40 16.09
C GLU A 258 10.15 -53.50 15.46
N PRO A 259 10.03 -54.04 14.24
CA PRO A 259 8.76 -54.30 13.57
C PRO A 259 8.19 -55.69 13.92
N VAL A 260 6.96 -55.72 14.44
CA VAL A 260 6.19 -56.95 14.61
C VAL A 260 5.48 -57.32 13.31
N ALA A 261 5.80 -58.51 12.80
CA ALA A 261 5.12 -59.20 11.73
C ALA A 261 3.81 -59.87 12.22
N ALA A 262 2.73 -59.76 11.45
CA ALA A 262 1.53 -60.60 11.56
C ALA A 262 0.93 -60.77 10.15
N LYS A 263 1.17 -61.90 9.47
CA LYS A 263 0.36 -63.13 9.42
C LYS A 263 -1.10 -62.92 8.97
N SER A 264 -1.35 -63.21 7.69
CA SER A 264 -2.62 -63.73 7.16
C SER A 264 -2.85 -65.17 7.66
N PRO A 265 -4.11 -65.61 7.83
CA PRO A 265 -4.86 -66.31 6.76
C PRO A 265 -6.35 -65.88 6.81
N ALA A 266 -7.32 -66.32 6.01
CA ALA A 266 -7.53 -67.57 5.30
C ALA A 266 -8.56 -67.38 4.16
N ARG A 267 -8.43 -68.30 3.22
CA ARG A 267 -9.31 -68.64 2.11
C ARG A 267 -10.55 -69.36 2.63
N ILE A 268 -11.74 -68.94 2.20
CA ILE A 268 -12.95 -69.79 2.17
C ILE A 268 -13.61 -69.58 0.81
N GLU A 269 -13.48 -70.57 -0.06
CA GLU A 269 -14.44 -70.87 -1.12
C GLU A 269 -15.53 -71.74 -0.49
N GLU A 270 -16.81 -71.38 -0.61
CA GLU A 270 -17.84 -72.39 -0.84
C GLU A 270 -19.11 -71.82 -1.46
N THR A 271 -19.62 -72.61 -2.38
CA THR A 271 -20.68 -72.37 -3.36
C THR A 271 -21.99 -72.93 -2.81
N THR A 272 -23.13 -72.21 -2.90
CA THR A 272 -24.44 -72.81 -3.25
C THR A 272 -25.60 -71.81 -3.44
N ALA A 273 -26.19 -71.92 -4.64
CA ALA A 273 -27.62 -71.87 -5.01
C ALA A 273 -28.47 -70.58 -4.90
N PRO A 274 -29.45 -70.41 -5.81
CA PRO A 274 -30.08 -69.13 -6.13
C PRO A 274 -31.39 -68.93 -5.33
N SER A 275 -31.48 -67.80 -4.63
CA SER A 275 -32.73 -67.35 -4.00
C SER A 275 -33.19 -66.06 -4.69
N PHE A 276 -34.34 -66.15 -5.35
CA PHE A 276 -35.07 -65.02 -5.90
C PHE A 276 -35.48 -64.07 -4.75
N ALA A 277 -34.77 -62.95 -4.64
CA ALA A 277 -35.08 -61.86 -3.73
C ALA A 277 -35.20 -60.55 -4.54
N PRO A 278 -36.11 -59.64 -4.14
CA PRO A 278 -36.80 -58.70 -5.02
C PRO A 278 -35.86 -57.66 -5.59
N ALA A 279 -36.15 -57.24 -6.83
CA ALA A 279 -35.47 -56.18 -7.57
C ALA A 279 -35.10 -54.99 -6.68
N ARG A 280 -33.87 -55.01 -6.13
CA ARG A 280 -33.24 -53.85 -5.52
C ARG A 280 -33.11 -52.83 -6.64
N ARG A 281 -34.02 -51.85 -6.66
CA ARG A 281 -33.89 -50.64 -7.49
C ARG A 281 -32.46 -50.15 -7.31
N ALA A 282 -31.65 -50.33 -8.36
CA ALA A 282 -30.27 -49.88 -8.38
C ALA A 282 -30.30 -48.39 -8.05
N ALA A 283 -29.86 -48.04 -6.83
CA ALA A 283 -29.79 -46.66 -6.41
C ALA A 283 -28.92 -45.93 -7.43
N SER A 284 -29.54 -45.02 -8.19
CA SER A 284 -28.86 -44.23 -9.21
C SER A 284 -27.54 -43.73 -8.65
N PRO A 285 -26.40 -43.95 -9.31
CA PRO A 285 -25.09 -43.60 -8.78
C PRO A 285 -25.14 -42.12 -8.39
N LYS A 286 -25.06 -41.86 -7.07
CA LYS A 286 -25.12 -40.50 -6.51
C LYS A 286 -24.11 -39.67 -7.31
N ARG A 287 -24.60 -38.70 -8.10
CA ARG A 287 -23.76 -37.79 -8.88
C ARG A 287 -22.72 -37.23 -7.92
N ARG A 288 -21.46 -37.64 -8.06
CA ARG A 288 -20.37 -37.07 -7.27
C ARG A 288 -20.40 -35.56 -7.53
N PRO A 289 -20.36 -34.71 -6.49
CA PRO A 289 -20.32 -33.28 -6.70
C PRO A 289 -19.16 -32.95 -7.65
N PRO A 290 -19.33 -31.98 -8.57
CA PRO A 290 -18.28 -31.61 -9.51
C PRO A 290 -17.00 -31.32 -8.73
N ILE A 291 -15.97 -32.14 -8.96
CA ILE A 291 -14.69 -32.04 -8.26
C ILE A 291 -14.11 -30.67 -8.56
N ASP A 292 -14.03 -29.81 -7.55
CA ASP A 292 -13.35 -28.53 -7.66
C ASP A 292 -11.83 -28.79 -7.69
N LEU A 293 -11.31 -28.95 -8.91
CA LEU A 293 -9.91 -29.22 -9.18
C LEU A 293 -9.00 -28.12 -8.64
N VAL A 294 -9.47 -26.86 -8.62
CA VAL A 294 -8.70 -25.71 -8.15
C VAL A 294 -8.61 -25.73 -6.63
N ALA A 295 -9.72 -25.97 -5.92
CA ALA A 295 -9.73 -26.13 -4.47
C ALA A 295 -8.83 -27.29 -4.02
N ASN A 296 -8.93 -28.45 -4.68
CA ASN A 296 -8.07 -29.60 -4.38
C ASN A 296 -6.59 -29.32 -4.65
N ALA A 297 -6.27 -28.55 -5.71
CA ALA A 297 -4.89 -28.16 -5.96
C ALA A 297 -4.35 -27.21 -4.87
N ARG A 298 -5.19 -26.32 -4.31
CA ARG A 298 -4.81 -25.48 -3.16
C ARG A 298 -4.56 -26.32 -1.91
N GLN A 299 -5.41 -27.29 -1.62
CA GLN A 299 -5.20 -28.20 -0.49
C GLN A 299 -3.91 -29.02 -0.64
N ALA A 300 -3.62 -29.53 -1.85
CA ALA A 300 -2.36 -30.23 -2.11
C ALA A 300 -1.13 -29.31 -1.92
N ALA A 301 -1.26 -28.01 -2.19
CA ALA A 301 -0.21 -27.03 -1.91
C ALA A 301 0.07 -26.87 -0.41
N LEU A 302 -0.99 -26.80 0.41
CA LEU A 302 -0.88 -26.71 1.86
C LEU A 302 -0.25 -27.97 2.45
N ALA A 303 -0.51 -29.13 1.86
CA ALA A 303 0.10 -30.40 2.23
C ALA A 303 1.55 -30.59 1.70
N GLY A 304 2.10 -29.62 0.96
CA GLY A 304 3.44 -29.74 0.35
C GLY A 304 3.54 -30.71 -0.84
N ASP A 305 2.43 -31.30 -1.29
CA ASP A 305 2.41 -32.23 -2.43
C ASP A 305 2.32 -31.46 -3.77
N TYR A 306 3.45 -30.89 -4.18
CA TYR A 306 3.57 -30.16 -5.45
C TYR A 306 3.37 -31.05 -6.68
N GLY A 307 3.57 -32.36 -6.56
CA GLY A 307 3.35 -33.33 -7.64
C GLY A 307 1.86 -33.49 -7.96
N ARG A 308 1.04 -33.76 -6.92
CA ARG A 308 -0.42 -33.80 -7.04
C ARG A 308 -1.00 -32.45 -7.42
N ARG A 309 -0.51 -31.36 -6.82
CA ARG A 309 -0.92 -29.99 -7.18
C ARG A 309 -0.73 -29.71 -8.67
N SER A 310 0.41 -30.08 -9.24
CA SER A 310 0.71 -29.91 -10.67
C SER A 310 -0.24 -30.72 -11.57
N ARG A 311 -0.58 -31.96 -11.19
CA ARG A 311 -1.57 -32.76 -11.94
C ARG A 311 -2.97 -32.16 -11.91
N LEU A 312 -3.43 -31.76 -10.72
CA LEU A 312 -4.76 -31.17 -10.53
C LEU A 312 -4.90 -29.83 -11.27
N CYS A 313 -3.86 -28.99 -11.26
CA CYS A 313 -3.90 -27.71 -11.95
C CYS A 313 -3.90 -27.89 -13.49
N ARG A 314 -3.18 -28.88 -14.03
CA ARG A 314 -3.23 -29.20 -15.47
C ARG A 314 -4.61 -29.70 -15.88
N ALA A 315 -5.19 -30.62 -15.11
CA ALA A 315 -6.56 -31.09 -15.33
C ALA A 315 -7.59 -29.93 -15.27
N ALA A 316 -7.36 -28.93 -14.40
CA ALA A 316 -8.19 -27.73 -14.35
C ALA A 316 -8.03 -26.85 -15.60
N LEU A 317 -6.80 -26.69 -16.10
CA LEU A 317 -6.51 -25.93 -17.33
C LEU A 317 -6.98 -26.64 -18.61
N GLU A 318 -7.00 -27.97 -18.63
CA GLU A 318 -7.60 -28.75 -19.74
C GLU A 318 -9.10 -28.46 -19.87
N LYS A 319 -9.80 -28.34 -18.74
CA LYS A 319 -11.24 -28.00 -18.73
C LYS A 319 -11.49 -26.50 -18.97
N ARG A 320 -10.63 -25.63 -18.43
CA ARG A 320 -10.76 -24.17 -18.51
C ARG A 320 -9.40 -23.55 -18.82
N PRO A 321 -9.01 -23.46 -20.11
CA PRO A 321 -7.70 -22.97 -20.51
C PRO A 321 -7.39 -21.56 -19.99
N ASP A 322 -8.40 -20.70 -19.87
CA ASP A 322 -8.26 -19.30 -19.48
C ASP A 322 -8.44 -19.03 -17.97
N ASP A 323 -8.51 -20.08 -17.15
CA ASP A 323 -8.60 -19.93 -15.70
C ASP A 323 -7.28 -19.37 -15.13
N VAL A 324 -7.32 -18.09 -14.77
CA VAL A 324 -6.19 -17.34 -14.19
C VAL A 324 -5.70 -17.96 -12.89
N HIS A 325 -6.60 -18.48 -12.05
CA HIS A 325 -6.24 -19.10 -10.78
C HIS A 325 -5.56 -20.44 -10.98
N ALA A 326 -6.10 -21.31 -11.84
CA ALA A 326 -5.47 -22.58 -12.16
C ALA A 326 -4.05 -22.37 -12.73
N ARG A 327 -3.88 -21.35 -13.59
CA ARG A 327 -2.59 -20.98 -14.16
C ARG A 327 -1.59 -20.48 -13.12
N SER A 328 -2.03 -19.64 -12.18
CA SER A 328 -1.19 -19.20 -11.05
C SER A 328 -0.76 -20.37 -10.16
N ILE A 329 -1.66 -21.32 -9.90
CA ILE A 329 -1.33 -22.53 -9.13
C ILE A 329 -0.30 -23.39 -9.87
N CYS A 330 -0.46 -23.60 -11.18
CA CYS A 330 0.53 -24.34 -11.98
C CYS A 330 1.91 -23.66 -11.98
N LEU A 331 1.93 -22.34 -12.12
CA LEU A 331 3.16 -21.55 -12.05
C LEU A 331 3.93 -21.79 -10.75
N VAL A 332 3.28 -21.62 -9.60
CA VAL A 332 3.92 -21.81 -8.29
C VAL A 332 4.34 -23.28 -8.10
N SER A 333 3.55 -24.24 -8.60
CA SER A 333 3.90 -25.67 -8.55
C SER A 333 5.16 -25.97 -9.37
N ALA A 334 5.30 -25.34 -10.54
CA ALA A 334 6.48 -25.48 -11.37
C ALA A 334 7.71 -24.85 -10.70
N CYS A 335 7.54 -23.68 -10.06
CA CYS A 335 8.61 -23.03 -9.30
C CYS A 335 9.07 -23.88 -8.11
N ALA A 336 8.15 -24.40 -7.29
CA ALA A 336 8.48 -25.26 -6.16
C ALA A 336 9.20 -26.57 -6.55
N ARG A 337 9.06 -26.99 -7.82
CA ARG A 337 9.72 -28.19 -8.37
C ARG A 337 10.97 -27.86 -9.20
N ASN A 338 11.47 -26.63 -9.14
CA ASN A 338 12.60 -26.13 -9.94
C ASN A 338 12.44 -26.31 -11.47
N ARG A 339 11.21 -26.31 -11.98
CA ARG A 339 10.91 -26.42 -13.42
C ARG A 339 10.78 -25.04 -14.05
N ALA A 340 11.90 -24.35 -14.21
CA ALA A 340 11.93 -22.96 -14.66
C ALA A 340 11.28 -22.72 -16.04
N SER A 341 11.41 -23.65 -16.99
CA SER A 341 10.80 -23.55 -18.33
C SER A 341 9.27 -23.62 -18.29
N GLU A 342 8.72 -24.57 -17.53
CA GLU A 342 7.29 -24.74 -17.30
C GLU A 342 6.71 -23.51 -16.58
N ALA A 343 7.42 -23.02 -15.55
CA ALA A 343 7.07 -21.80 -14.83
C ALA A 343 7.02 -20.58 -15.77
N ARG A 344 8.05 -20.34 -16.60
CA ARG A 344 8.05 -19.25 -17.58
C ARG A 344 6.88 -19.33 -18.56
N THR A 345 6.48 -20.54 -18.94
CA THR A 345 5.34 -20.76 -19.84
C THR A 345 4.02 -20.31 -19.20
N HIS A 346 3.76 -20.72 -17.95
CA HIS A 346 2.55 -20.28 -17.23
C HIS A 346 2.60 -18.79 -16.89
N PHE A 347 3.77 -18.25 -16.54
CA PHE A 347 3.97 -16.84 -16.21
C PHE A 347 3.64 -15.91 -17.38
N ARG A 348 4.12 -16.23 -18.60
CA ARG A 348 3.87 -15.42 -19.80
C ARG A 348 2.38 -15.26 -20.11
N ARG A 349 1.58 -16.28 -19.80
CA ARG A 349 0.14 -16.25 -20.05
C ARG A 349 -0.67 -15.76 -18.85
N LEU A 350 -0.03 -15.32 -17.77
CA LEU A 350 -0.71 -14.73 -16.61
C LEU A 350 -1.01 -13.24 -16.90
N PRO A 351 -2.16 -12.69 -16.47
CA PRO A 351 -2.46 -11.26 -16.59
C PRO A 351 -1.44 -10.41 -15.83
N ALA A 352 -1.16 -9.21 -16.35
CA ALA A 352 -0.12 -8.32 -15.82
C ALA A 352 -0.29 -8.01 -14.32
N SER A 353 -1.53 -7.86 -13.85
CA SER A 353 -1.86 -7.59 -12.44
C SER A 353 -1.34 -8.66 -11.47
N ARG A 354 -1.23 -9.93 -11.90
CA ARG A 354 -0.80 -11.05 -11.05
C ARG A 354 0.70 -11.38 -11.18
N ARG A 355 1.38 -10.87 -12.21
CA ARG A 355 2.78 -11.22 -12.51
C ARG A 355 3.75 -10.80 -11.41
N SER A 356 3.56 -9.64 -10.81
CA SER A 356 4.44 -9.17 -9.71
C SER A 356 4.42 -10.13 -8.52
N GLN A 357 3.23 -10.46 -8.03
CA GLN A 357 3.04 -11.42 -6.93
C GLN A 357 3.64 -12.79 -7.26
N ALA A 358 3.38 -13.31 -8.46
CA ALA A 358 3.86 -14.62 -8.85
C ALA A 358 5.39 -14.67 -9.01
N ARG A 359 6.03 -13.57 -9.43
CA ARG A 359 7.48 -13.45 -9.45
C ARG A 359 8.05 -13.55 -8.04
N GLN A 360 7.47 -12.84 -7.07
CA GLN A 360 7.92 -12.91 -5.68
C GLN A 360 7.81 -14.34 -5.12
N GLN A 361 6.71 -15.04 -5.42
CA GLN A 361 6.52 -16.44 -5.02
C GLN A 361 7.51 -17.41 -5.69
N CYS A 362 7.91 -17.17 -6.93
CA CYS A 362 8.92 -18.02 -7.56
C CYS A 362 10.33 -17.71 -7.05
N LEU A 363 10.61 -16.45 -6.68
CA LEU A 363 11.87 -16.06 -6.04
C LEU A 363 12.05 -16.73 -4.67
N THR A 364 10.97 -16.90 -3.88
CA THR A 364 11.05 -17.67 -2.62
C THR A 364 11.40 -19.15 -2.82
N HIS A 365 11.23 -19.68 -4.03
CA HIS A 365 11.65 -21.03 -4.41
C HIS A 365 12.97 -21.05 -5.19
N GLY A 366 13.71 -19.93 -5.28
CA GLY A 366 14.97 -19.85 -6.02
C GLY A 366 14.83 -19.90 -7.54
N VAL A 367 13.62 -19.73 -8.09
CA VAL A 367 13.35 -19.80 -9.53
C VAL A 367 13.20 -18.40 -10.12
N GLU A 368 14.17 -18.00 -10.94
CA GLU A 368 14.11 -16.74 -11.68
C GLU A 368 13.28 -16.86 -12.97
N LEU A 369 12.14 -16.16 -13.00
CA LEU A 369 11.24 -16.12 -14.16
C LEU A 369 11.74 -15.26 -15.33
N GLY A 370 12.93 -14.67 -15.20
CA GLY A 370 13.47 -13.70 -16.16
C GLY A 370 12.70 -12.37 -16.16
N PRO A 371 13.23 -11.33 -16.82
CA PRO A 371 12.57 -10.04 -16.91
C PRO A 371 11.30 -10.12 -17.76
N ASP A 372 10.28 -9.32 -17.41
CA ASP A 372 9.06 -9.21 -18.22
C ASP A 372 9.35 -8.24 -19.36
N ILE A 373 8.84 -8.49 -20.56
CA ILE A 373 8.89 -7.55 -21.69
C ILE A 373 8.36 -6.18 -21.25
N ALA A 374 7.26 -6.15 -20.50
CA ALA A 374 6.68 -4.92 -19.97
C ALA A 374 7.63 -4.18 -19.01
N ASP A 375 8.35 -4.92 -18.16
CA ASP A 375 9.36 -4.36 -17.24
C ASP A 375 10.57 -3.83 -18.02
N LEU A 376 11.06 -4.56 -19.03
CA LEU A 376 12.14 -4.10 -19.90
C LEU A 376 11.76 -2.83 -20.66
N ILE A 377 10.54 -2.75 -21.19
CA ILE A 377 10.04 -1.55 -21.88
C ILE A 377 9.92 -0.38 -20.89
N THR A 378 9.45 -0.62 -19.67
CA THR A 378 9.37 0.41 -18.62
C THR A 378 10.75 0.91 -18.21
N LYS A 379 11.72 0.01 -18.06
CA LYS A 379 13.13 0.35 -17.79
C LYS A 379 13.73 1.15 -18.95
N ALA A 380 13.56 0.69 -20.19
CA ALA A 380 14.00 1.42 -21.37
C ALA A 380 13.39 2.83 -21.46
N THR A 381 12.10 2.97 -21.15
CA THR A 381 11.42 4.27 -21.14
C THR A 381 12.02 5.20 -20.08
N ARG A 382 12.29 4.69 -18.87
CA ARG A 382 12.93 5.47 -17.80
C ARG A 382 14.36 5.88 -18.15
N SER A 383 15.16 4.98 -18.70
CA SER A 383 16.53 5.30 -19.16
C SER A 383 16.50 6.36 -20.28
N ALA A 384 15.55 6.27 -21.22
CA ALA A 384 15.38 7.26 -22.28
C ALA A 384 15.02 8.65 -21.74
N LEU A 385 14.14 8.73 -20.73
CA LEU A 385 13.78 10.00 -20.07
C LEU A 385 14.96 10.65 -19.34
N ARG A 386 15.94 9.84 -18.88
CA ARG A 386 17.19 10.33 -18.28
C ARG A 386 18.29 10.60 -19.32
N ASN A 387 17.98 10.51 -20.62
CA ASN A 387 18.94 10.58 -21.72
C ASN A 387 20.04 9.48 -21.71
N ASP A 388 19.85 8.36 -20.99
CA ASP A 388 20.74 7.20 -21.09
C ASP A 388 20.31 6.28 -22.25
N TYR A 389 20.69 6.68 -23.45
CA TYR A 389 20.32 5.97 -24.68
C TYR A 389 21.05 4.62 -24.83
N ARG A 390 22.23 4.44 -24.21
CA ARG A 390 22.97 3.16 -24.24
C ARG A 390 22.24 2.10 -23.42
N GLU A 391 21.79 2.46 -22.23
CA GLU A 391 20.98 1.56 -21.40
C GLU A 391 19.59 1.31 -22.02
N THR A 392 19.00 2.33 -22.64
CA THR A 392 17.76 2.18 -23.42
C THR A 392 17.90 1.11 -24.51
N LEU A 393 18.96 1.17 -25.33
CA LEU A 393 19.24 0.14 -26.35
C LEU A 393 19.43 -1.25 -25.75
N ARG A 394 20.12 -1.37 -24.62
CA ARG A 394 20.30 -2.66 -23.91
C ARG A 394 18.96 -3.25 -23.48
N HIS A 395 18.09 -2.46 -22.86
CA HIS A 395 16.77 -2.93 -22.42
C HIS A 395 15.85 -3.27 -23.59
N CYS A 396 15.80 -2.44 -24.63
CA CYS A 396 15.00 -2.72 -25.81
C CYS A 396 15.51 -3.94 -26.59
N GLY A 397 16.83 -4.13 -26.71
CA GLY A 397 17.41 -5.31 -27.34
C GLY A 397 17.01 -6.61 -26.63
N ARG A 398 17.05 -6.62 -25.29
CA ARG A 398 16.53 -7.74 -24.48
C ARG A 398 15.02 -7.94 -24.64
N ALA A 399 14.25 -6.86 -24.76
CA ALA A 399 12.80 -6.99 -24.99
C ALA A 399 12.51 -7.60 -26.37
N LEU A 400 13.25 -7.19 -27.40
CA LEU A 400 13.10 -7.68 -28.77
C LEU A 400 13.62 -9.10 -28.98
N SER A 401 14.56 -9.58 -28.15
CA SER A 401 14.96 -10.99 -28.16
C SER A 401 13.91 -11.91 -27.52
N LEU A 402 13.10 -11.38 -26.59
CA LEU A 402 11.98 -12.11 -26.01
C LEU A 402 10.76 -12.12 -26.93
N ASP A 403 10.46 -11.00 -27.58
CA ASP A 403 9.41 -10.89 -28.58
C ASP A 403 9.79 -9.86 -29.63
N SER A 404 10.13 -10.35 -30.81
CA SER A 404 10.59 -9.52 -31.92
C SER A 404 9.49 -8.57 -32.42
N LYS A 405 8.20 -8.85 -32.19
CA LYS A 405 7.05 -8.09 -32.70
C LYS A 405 6.69 -6.86 -31.85
N GLN A 406 7.39 -6.61 -30.74
CA GLN A 406 7.06 -5.50 -29.83
C GLN A 406 7.37 -4.11 -30.43
N HIS A 407 6.35 -3.46 -30.98
CA HIS A 407 6.46 -2.15 -31.64
C HIS A 407 7.04 -1.07 -30.71
N ARG A 408 6.59 -1.01 -29.45
CA ARG A 408 7.05 -0.01 -28.48
C ARG A 408 8.56 -0.14 -28.19
N ALA A 409 9.07 -1.36 -28.11
CA ALA A 409 10.51 -1.59 -27.95
C ALA A 409 11.30 -1.17 -29.21
N ARG A 410 10.76 -1.42 -30.42
CA ARG A 410 11.38 -0.97 -31.69
C ARG A 410 11.45 0.56 -31.80
N VAL A 411 10.38 1.27 -31.41
CA VAL A 411 10.35 2.75 -31.41
C VAL A 411 11.42 3.30 -30.46
N LEU A 412 11.49 2.80 -29.23
CA LEU A 412 12.51 3.20 -28.25
C LEU A 412 13.94 2.90 -28.74
N CYS A 413 14.15 1.72 -29.36
CA CYS A 413 15.41 1.37 -30.01
C CYS A 413 15.80 2.36 -31.11
N ALA A 414 14.86 2.74 -31.98
CA ALA A 414 15.11 3.67 -33.07
C ALA A 414 15.50 5.06 -32.54
N ILE A 415 14.76 5.59 -31.56
CA ILE A 415 15.02 6.90 -30.95
C ILE A 415 16.39 6.90 -30.25
N ALA A 416 16.70 5.84 -29.51
CA ALA A 416 17.98 5.71 -28.81
C ALA A 416 19.16 5.58 -29.79
N ALA A 417 19.02 4.78 -30.86
CA ALA A 417 20.03 4.66 -31.91
C ALA A 417 20.28 5.99 -32.65
N CYS A 418 19.22 6.73 -32.99
CA CYS A 418 19.34 8.06 -33.58
C CYS A 418 20.07 9.03 -32.65
N SER A 419 19.73 9.03 -31.35
CA SER A 419 20.38 9.92 -30.35
C SER A 419 21.86 9.59 -30.11
N LEU A 420 22.30 8.39 -30.48
CA LEU A 420 23.71 7.95 -30.40
C LEU A 420 24.46 8.05 -31.73
N GLY A 421 23.85 8.61 -32.79
CA GLY A 421 24.47 8.70 -34.13
C GLY A 421 24.58 7.36 -34.87
N GLN A 422 23.89 6.31 -34.42
CA GLN A 422 23.94 4.98 -35.03
C GLN A 422 22.90 4.83 -36.15
N GLU A 423 23.08 5.56 -37.26
CA GLU A 423 22.08 5.70 -38.33
C GLU A 423 21.64 4.35 -38.92
N ALA A 424 22.58 3.46 -39.25
CA ALA A 424 22.27 2.15 -39.81
C ALA A 424 21.42 1.30 -38.83
N SER A 425 21.69 1.41 -37.53
CA SER A 425 20.90 0.70 -36.50
C SER A 425 19.49 1.28 -36.40
N ALA A 426 19.38 2.61 -36.37
CA ALA A 426 18.09 3.29 -36.36
C ALA A 426 17.23 2.91 -37.58
N GLN A 427 17.81 2.93 -38.78
CA GLN A 427 17.11 2.56 -40.02
C GLN A 427 16.59 1.11 -39.99
N ARG A 428 17.38 0.16 -39.48
CA ARG A 428 16.94 -1.24 -39.30
C ARG A 428 15.71 -1.35 -38.39
N HIS A 429 15.66 -0.60 -37.30
CA HIS A 429 14.51 -0.60 -36.40
C HIS A 429 13.29 0.11 -37.02
N LEU A 430 13.49 1.25 -37.69
CA LEU A 430 12.43 2.01 -38.37
C LEU A 430 11.77 1.23 -39.52
N ALA A 431 12.56 0.47 -40.29
CA ALA A 431 12.06 -0.34 -41.41
C ALA A 431 11.05 -1.41 -40.97
N ARG A 432 11.12 -1.85 -39.71
CA ARG A 432 10.22 -2.86 -39.13
C ARG A 432 9.01 -2.25 -38.41
N LEU A 433 8.86 -0.92 -38.39
CA LEU A 433 7.68 -0.26 -37.82
C LEU A 433 6.55 -0.13 -38.88
N PRO A 434 5.28 -0.10 -38.43
CA PRO A 434 4.16 0.33 -39.26
C PRO A 434 4.39 1.72 -39.86
N ALA A 435 3.78 2.00 -41.02
CA ALA A 435 4.03 3.24 -41.79
C ALA A 435 3.84 4.52 -40.96
N ASP A 436 2.77 4.60 -40.16
CA ASP A 436 2.44 5.78 -39.37
C ASP A 436 3.49 6.04 -38.28
N GLN A 437 3.86 5.00 -37.52
CA GLN A 437 4.89 5.09 -36.48
C GLN A 437 6.28 5.37 -37.07
N ARG A 438 6.55 4.89 -38.28
CA ARG A 438 7.81 5.14 -39.00
C ARG A 438 7.95 6.61 -39.36
N ARG A 439 6.88 7.27 -39.83
CA ARG A 439 6.89 8.72 -40.14
C ARG A 439 7.17 9.54 -38.88
N GLN A 440 6.44 9.30 -37.80
CA GLN A 440 6.63 10.01 -36.53
C GLN A 440 8.04 9.83 -35.96
N SER A 441 8.55 8.59 -35.97
CA SER A 441 9.90 8.30 -35.45
C SER A 441 11.00 8.94 -36.31
N ARG A 442 10.81 9.02 -37.65
CA ARG A 442 11.73 9.73 -38.55
C ARG A 442 11.77 11.24 -38.25
N GLN A 443 10.62 11.86 -37.99
CA GLN A 443 10.57 13.28 -37.60
C GLN A 443 11.35 13.54 -36.30
N VAL A 444 11.18 12.67 -35.29
CA VAL A 444 11.95 12.77 -34.04
C VAL A 444 13.46 12.63 -34.30
N CYS A 445 13.88 11.66 -35.11
CA CYS A 445 15.29 11.50 -35.46
C CYS A 445 15.85 12.70 -36.25
N ALA A 446 15.09 13.26 -37.20
CA ALA A 446 15.50 14.44 -37.96
C ALA A 446 15.65 15.67 -37.05
N SER A 447 14.71 15.90 -36.13
CA SER A 447 14.77 17.01 -35.18
C SER A 447 15.98 16.93 -34.24
N LYS A 448 16.40 15.72 -33.86
CA LYS A 448 17.57 15.49 -33.02
C LYS A 448 18.89 15.60 -33.78
N ARG A 449 18.90 15.38 -35.10
CA ARG A 449 20.09 15.54 -35.94
C ARG A 449 20.39 17.01 -36.26
N ALA A 450 19.36 17.85 -36.27
CA ALA A 450 19.49 19.30 -36.50
C ALA A 450 19.97 20.08 -35.27
N ARG A 451 19.99 19.45 -34.09
CA ARG A 451 20.56 19.99 -32.85
C ARG A 451 21.91 19.35 -32.61
#